data_AF-A0A059F2Y6-F1
#
_entry.id   AF-A0A059F2Y6-F1
#
_cell.length_a   1.000
_cell.length_b   1.000
_cell.length_c   1.000
_cell.angle_alpha   90.00
_cell.angle_beta   90.00
_cell.angle_gamma   90.00
#
_symmetry.space_group_name_H-M   'P 1'
#
loop_
_entity.id
_entity.type
_entity.pdbx_description
1 polymer ?
#
loop_
_entity_poly.entity_id
_entity_poly.type
_entity_poly.pdbx_seq_one_letter_code
_entity_poly.pdbx_strand_id
1 'polypeptide(L)'
;MLFYIFWIALGVIILFLVFVRRSNKTILNKRNLKLMIIVNTDLNMSNGKIISQACHAVSETIMNAPKDILHFWRKNGQAKIVVKATQSEINEIIKKCRMNNILYNNIFDAGRTEVKPGSNTVLAVGPESSDLLKGITGHLKLL
;
A
#
# COMPACT_ATOMS: atom_id res chain seq x y z
N MET A 1 -52.78 2.39 3.05
CA MET A 1 -51.90 3.25 3.87
C MET A 1 -50.81 2.46 4.59
N LEU A 2 -51.16 1.45 5.42
CA LEU A 2 -50.18 0.63 6.18
C LEU A 2 -49.13 -0.09 5.31
N PHE A 3 -49.54 -0.64 4.15
CA PHE A 3 -48.61 -1.31 3.22
C PHE A 3 -47.54 -0.36 2.67
N TYR A 4 -47.90 0.90 2.42
CA TYR A 4 -46.97 1.91 1.90
C TYR A 4 -45.95 2.35 2.97
N ILE A 5 -46.41 2.48 4.22
CA ILE A 5 -45.56 2.78 5.39
C ILE A 5 -44.55 1.65 5.61
N PHE A 6 -44.95 0.39 5.45
CA PHE A 6 -44.05 -0.76 5.58
C PHE A 6 -42.89 -0.72 4.57
N TRP A 7 -43.17 -0.48 3.29
CA TRP A 7 -42.12 -0.39 2.27
C TRP A 7 -41.19 0.81 2.45
N ILE A 8 -41.72 1.96 2.89
CA ILE A 8 -40.89 3.12 3.24
C ILE A 8 -39.97 2.80 4.42
N ALA A 9 -40.51 2.20 5.49
CA ALA A 9 -39.72 1.80 6.66
C ALA A 9 -38.64 0.78 6.28
N LEU A 10 -38.99 -0.22 5.46
CA LEU A 10 -38.04 -1.21 4.96
C LEU A 10 -36.93 -0.57 4.13
N GLY A 11 -37.26 0.38 3.24
CA GLY A 11 -36.29 1.13 2.44
C GLY A 11 -35.32 1.96 3.29
N VAL A 12 -35.83 2.64 4.33
CA VAL A 12 -35.00 3.40 5.28
C VAL A 12 -34.08 2.47 6.07
N ILE A 13 -34.58 1.31 6.53
CA ILE A 13 -33.77 0.30 7.23
C ILE A 13 -32.65 -0.22 6.31
N ILE A 14 -32.96 -0.55 5.05
CA ILE A 14 -31.95 -1.02 4.09
C ILE A 14 -30.88 0.06 3.86
N LEU A 15 -31.29 1.31 3.61
CA LEU A 15 -30.35 2.43 3.43
C LEU A 15 -29.47 2.63 4.67
N PHE A 16 -30.05 2.54 5.87
CA PHE A 16 -29.30 2.62 7.12
C PHE A 16 -28.30 1.47 7.27
N LEU A 17 -28.71 0.23 6.98
CA LEU A 17 -27.82 -0.94 7.02
C LEU A 17 -26.67 -0.82 6.00
N VAL A 18 -26.95 -0.34 4.79
CA VAL A 18 -25.93 -0.07 3.77
C VAL A 18 -24.96 1.01 4.24
N PHE A 19 -25.46 2.09 4.86
CA PHE A 19 -24.64 3.15 5.42
C PHE A 19 -23.73 2.65 6.55
N VAL A 20 -24.29 1.92 7.52
CA VAL A 20 -23.53 1.32 8.64
C VAL A 20 -22.46 0.37 8.11
N ARG A 21 -22.80 -0.49 7.14
CA ARG A 21 -21.84 -1.41 6.52
C ARG A 21 -20.70 -0.65 5.82
N ARG A 22 -21.01 0.43 5.09
CA ARG A 22 -19.99 1.25 4.41
C ARG A 22 -19.08 1.95 5.42
N SER A 23 -19.63 2.53 6.49
CA SER A 23 -18.85 3.14 7.57
C SER A 23 -17.88 2.14 8.22
N ASN A 24 -18.39 0.96 8.58
CA ASN A 24 -17.58 -0.12 9.15
C ASN A 24 -16.45 -0.57 8.22
N LYS A 25 -16.70 -0.67 6.90
CA LYS A 25 -15.65 -1.01 5.92
C LYS A 25 -14.54 0.04 5.88
N THR A 26 -14.89 1.33 5.89
CA THR A 26 -13.91 2.42 5.95
C THR A 26 -13.06 2.36 7.22
N ILE A 27 -13.69 2.10 8.38
CA ILE A 27 -12.99 1.95 9.67
C ILE A 27 -12.06 0.73 9.64
N LEU A 28 -12.51 -0.41 9.12
CA LEU A 28 -11.70 -1.63 9.02
C LEU A 28 -10.50 -1.43 8.10
N ASN A 29 -10.68 -0.77 6.96
CA ASN A 29 -9.59 -0.43 6.04
C ASN A 29 -8.52 0.43 6.74
N LYS A 30 -8.95 1.36 7.62
CA LYS A 30 -8.03 2.19 8.41
C LYS A 30 -7.34 1.43 9.56
N ARG A 31 -7.84 0.27 9.99
CA ARG A 31 -7.22 -0.57 11.04
C ARG A 31 -6.13 -1.51 10.52
N ASN A 32 -6.15 -1.85 9.23
CA ASN A 32 -5.22 -2.83 8.64
C ASN A 32 -4.42 -2.21 7.49
N LEU A 33 -3.74 -1.10 7.78
CA LEU A 33 -2.85 -0.42 6.86
C LEU A 33 -1.47 -1.08 6.89
N LYS A 34 -0.85 -1.26 5.72
CA LYS A 34 0.50 -1.82 5.57
C LYS A 34 1.31 -0.95 4.61
N LEU A 35 2.61 -0.91 4.82
CA LEU A 35 3.58 -0.38 3.87
C LEU A 35 4.35 -1.55 3.26
N MET A 36 4.30 -1.70 1.95
CA MET A 36 5.07 -2.73 1.24
C MET A 36 6.41 -2.15 0.83
N ILE A 37 7.49 -2.90 1.06
CA ILE A 37 8.86 -2.58 0.65
C ILE A 37 9.27 -3.67 -0.32
N ILE A 38 9.37 -3.33 -1.60
CA ILE A 38 9.63 -4.26 -2.69
C ILE A 38 11.07 -4.06 -3.15
N VAL A 39 11.91 -5.07 -2.91
CA VAL A 39 13.34 -5.05 -3.25
C VAL A 39 13.55 -5.66 -4.63
N ASN A 40 14.30 -4.94 -5.47
CA ASN A 40 14.64 -5.39 -6.81
C ASN A 40 15.74 -6.47 -6.77
N THR A 41 15.39 -7.70 -7.13
CA THR A 41 16.32 -8.83 -7.12
C THR A 41 17.29 -8.85 -8.30
N ASP A 42 16.97 -8.15 -9.39
CA ASP A 42 17.83 -8.14 -10.59
C ASP A 42 19.18 -7.44 -10.33
N LEU A 43 19.27 -6.70 -9.23
CA LEU A 43 20.43 -5.90 -8.86
C LEU A 43 21.40 -6.61 -7.92
N ASN A 44 21.06 -7.81 -7.41
CA ASN A 44 21.89 -8.61 -6.50
C ASN A 44 22.57 -7.79 -5.38
N MET A 45 21.82 -6.86 -4.78
CA MET A 45 22.35 -5.94 -3.78
C MET A 45 22.77 -6.68 -2.50
N SER A 46 23.87 -6.22 -1.88
CA SER A 46 24.25 -6.68 -0.53
C SER A 46 23.19 -6.33 0.52
N ASN A 47 23.13 -7.10 1.61
CA ASN A 47 22.16 -6.88 2.69
C ASN A 47 22.21 -5.45 3.26
N GLY A 48 23.40 -4.89 3.44
CA GLY A 48 23.57 -3.51 3.92
C GLY A 48 22.97 -2.48 2.97
N LYS A 49 23.17 -2.66 1.66
CA LYS A 49 22.60 -1.79 0.63
C LYS A 49 21.07 -1.91 0.59
N ILE A 50 20.53 -3.12 0.68
CA ILE A 50 19.07 -3.34 0.76
C ILE A 50 18.46 -2.58 1.94
N ILE A 51 19.05 -2.71 3.13
CA ILE A 51 18.54 -2.04 4.35
C ILE A 51 18.56 -0.53 4.18
N SER A 52 19.67 0.04 3.71
CA SER A 52 19.80 1.49 3.49
C SER A 52 18.75 2.00 2.49
N GLN A 53 18.58 1.31 1.36
CA GLN A 53 17.62 1.70 0.31
C GLN A 53 16.18 1.56 0.80
N ALA A 54 15.87 0.52 1.57
CA ALA A 54 14.56 0.35 2.21
C ALA A 54 14.25 1.48 3.20
N CYS A 55 15.22 1.91 4.02
CA CYS A 55 15.06 3.05 4.92
C CYS A 55 14.77 4.35 4.16
N HIS A 56 15.49 4.61 3.06
CA HIS A 56 15.20 5.76 2.18
C HIS A 56 13.79 5.69 1.59
N ALA A 57 13.38 4.53 1.08
CA ALA A 57 12.05 4.33 0.50
C ALA A 57 10.95 4.60 1.53
N VAL A 58 11.09 4.07 2.75
CA VAL A 58 10.13 4.28 3.84
C VAL A 58 10.08 5.75 4.26
N SER A 59 11.23 6.41 4.40
CA SER A 59 11.30 7.82 4.80
C SER A 59 10.56 8.70 3.78
N GLU A 60 10.86 8.54 2.50
CA GLU A 60 10.24 9.29 1.41
C GLU A 60 8.73 9.04 1.35
N THR A 61 8.31 7.78 1.48
CA THR A 61 6.88 7.41 1.43
C THR A 61 6.10 8.02 2.60
N ILE A 62 6.68 8.02 3.80
CA ILE A 62 6.03 8.60 4.98
C ILE A 62 5.85 10.12 4.83
N MET A 63 6.81 10.82 4.23
CA MET A 63 6.71 12.27 4.00
C MET A 63 5.59 12.62 3.02
N ASN A 64 5.34 11.73 2.04
CA ASN A 64 4.32 11.92 1.01
C ASN A 64 2.94 11.36 1.39
N ALA A 65 2.82 10.65 2.52
CA ALA A 65 1.58 10.02 2.95
C ALA A 65 0.56 11.03 3.53
N PRO A 66 -0.75 10.87 3.27
CA PRO A 66 -1.79 11.67 3.92
C PRO A 66 -1.71 11.55 5.44
N LYS A 67 -1.86 12.68 6.14
CA LYS A 67 -1.68 12.76 7.60
C LYS A 67 -2.60 11.81 8.38
N ASP A 68 -3.84 11.62 7.93
CA ASP A 68 -4.80 10.73 8.59
C ASP A 68 -4.42 9.26 8.40
N ILE A 69 -4.09 8.85 7.18
CA ILE A 69 -3.58 7.51 6.85
C ILE A 69 -2.33 7.21 7.68
N LEU A 70 -1.39 8.15 7.73
CA LEU A 70 -0.16 8.01 8.48
C LEU A 70 -0.43 7.90 9.99
N HIS A 71 -1.35 8.70 10.53
CA HIS A 71 -1.77 8.61 11.94
C HIS A 71 -2.34 7.23 12.27
N PHE A 72 -3.27 6.72 11.46
CA PHE A 72 -3.85 5.39 11.68
C PHE A 72 -2.82 4.28 11.52
N TRP A 73 -1.98 4.32 10.47
CA TRP A 73 -0.95 3.31 10.27
C TRP A 73 0.03 3.26 11.44
N ARG A 74 0.47 4.42 11.96
CA ARG A 74 1.32 4.50 13.16
C ARG A 74 0.62 3.96 14.40
N LYS A 75 -0.65 4.34 14.62
CA LYS A 75 -1.46 3.84 15.75
C LYS A 75 -1.65 2.33 15.71
N ASN A 76 -1.70 1.73 14.52
CA ASN A 76 -1.84 0.29 14.31
C ASN A 76 -0.49 -0.43 14.15
N GLY A 77 0.58 0.08 14.76
CA GLY A 77 1.87 -0.63 14.82
C GLY A 77 2.75 -0.50 13.58
N GLN A 78 2.42 0.41 12.65
CA GLN A 78 3.27 0.82 11.53
C GLN A 78 3.85 -0.36 10.71
N ALA A 79 3.00 -1.32 10.37
CA ALA A 79 3.39 -2.55 9.69
C ALA A 79 4.12 -2.29 8.37
N LYS A 80 5.30 -2.89 8.23
CA LYS A 80 6.16 -2.85 7.03
C LYS A 80 6.43 -4.29 6.59
N ILE A 81 6.13 -4.61 5.34
CA ILE A 81 6.32 -5.96 4.80
C ILE A 81 7.34 -5.89 3.67
N VAL A 82 8.43 -6.64 3.82
CA VAL A 82 9.52 -6.67 2.83
C VAL A 82 9.31 -7.88 1.92
N VAL A 83 9.22 -7.61 0.63
CA VAL A 83 9.04 -8.60 -0.44
C VAL A 83 10.06 -8.39 -1.54
N LYS A 84 10.22 -9.38 -2.40
CA LYS A 84 11.13 -9.34 -3.54
C LYS A 84 10.38 -9.42 -4.86
N ALA A 85 10.92 -8.72 -5.85
CA ALA A 85 10.39 -8.69 -7.21
C ALA A 85 11.51 -8.39 -8.22
N THR A 86 11.33 -8.84 -9.45
CA THR A 86 12.11 -8.44 -10.62
C THR A 86 11.77 -7.02 -11.05
N GLN A 87 12.61 -6.41 -11.89
CA GLN A 87 12.34 -5.09 -12.46
C GLN A 87 11.05 -5.05 -13.29
N SER A 88 10.72 -6.15 -13.97
CA SER A 88 9.47 -6.27 -14.75
C SER A 88 8.24 -6.22 -13.84
N GLU A 89 8.24 -7.02 -12.76
CA GLU A 89 7.15 -7.02 -11.77
C GLU A 89 7.01 -5.65 -11.09
N ILE A 90 8.11 -4.98 -10.76
CA ILE A 90 8.09 -3.61 -10.21
C ILE A 90 7.38 -2.64 -11.17
N ASN A 91 7.65 -2.71 -12.47
CA ASN A 91 6.99 -1.85 -13.45
C ASN A 91 5.48 -2.11 -13.53
N GLU A 92 5.06 -3.37 -13.45
CA GLU A 92 3.64 -3.74 -13.40
C GLU A 92 2.96 -3.23 -12.12
N ILE A 93 3.63 -3.34 -10.98
CA ILE A 93 3.14 -2.84 -9.69
C ILE A 93 2.95 -1.32 -9.76
N ILE A 94 3.90 -0.58 -10.31
CA ILE A 94 3.78 0.88 -10.51
C ILE A 94 2.56 1.20 -11.36
N LYS A 95 2.33 0.47 -12.46
CA LYS A 95 1.14 0.65 -13.31
C LYS A 95 -0.15 0.43 -12.50
N LYS A 96 -0.23 -0.64 -11.71
CA LYS A 96 -1.37 -0.93 -10.84
C LYS A 96 -1.58 0.15 -9.78
N CYS A 97 -0.52 0.66 -9.15
CA CYS A 97 -0.60 1.72 -8.16
C CYS A 97 -1.15 3.01 -8.77
N ARG A 98 -0.67 3.41 -9.95
CA ARG A 98 -1.20 4.57 -10.70
C ARG A 98 -2.69 4.43 -11.02
N MET A 99 -3.10 3.25 -11.52
CA MET A 99 -4.51 3.00 -11.85
C MET A 99 -5.45 3.06 -10.65
N ASN A 100 -4.96 2.69 -9.46
CA ASN A 100 -5.74 2.68 -8.22
C ASN A 100 -5.51 3.92 -7.34
N ASN A 101 -4.74 4.90 -7.83
CA ASN A 101 -4.33 6.09 -7.08
C ASN A 101 -3.71 5.77 -5.70
N ILE A 102 -2.87 4.72 -5.64
CA ILE A 102 -2.16 4.31 -4.43
C ILE A 102 -0.79 4.98 -4.42
N LEU A 103 -0.42 5.55 -3.28
CA LEU A 103 0.89 6.15 -3.06
C LEU A 103 2.01 5.12 -3.23
N TYR A 104 3.04 5.49 -3.99
CA TYR A 104 4.26 4.71 -4.12
C TYR A 104 5.46 5.63 -4.34
N ASN A 105 6.65 5.18 -3.91
CA ASN A 105 7.90 5.90 -4.10
C ASN A 105 8.99 4.93 -4.59
N ASN A 106 9.67 5.32 -5.66
CA ASN A 106 10.84 4.61 -6.19
C ASN A 106 12.10 5.21 -5.59
N ILE A 107 13.02 4.35 -5.16
CA ILE A 107 14.39 4.76 -4.87
C ILE A 107 15.28 4.30 -6.00
N PHE A 108 16.10 5.23 -6.47
CA PHE A 108 17.06 4.98 -7.53
C PHE A 108 18.46 5.07 -6.95
N ASP A 109 19.34 4.19 -7.38
CA ASP A 109 20.76 4.34 -7.07
C ASP A 109 21.33 5.53 -7.86
N ALA A 110 21.89 6.50 -7.15
CA ALA A 110 22.58 7.66 -7.72
C ALA A 110 23.91 7.30 -8.41
N GLY A 111 24.28 6.01 -8.45
CA GLY A 111 25.43 5.51 -9.19
C GLY A 111 26.75 5.62 -8.42
N ARG A 112 26.72 5.52 -7.08
CA ARG A 112 27.94 5.54 -6.25
C ARG A 112 28.45 4.16 -5.85
N THR A 113 27.76 3.07 -6.21
CA THR A 113 28.14 1.67 -5.87
C THR A 113 27.56 0.67 -6.89
N GLU A 114 28.18 -0.52 -7.01
CA GLU A 114 27.78 -1.87 -7.51
C GLU A 114 26.65 -2.11 -8.55
N VAL A 115 25.84 -1.12 -8.93
CA VAL A 115 24.65 -1.25 -9.78
C VAL A 115 24.68 -0.20 -10.90
N LYS A 116 24.07 -0.50 -12.05
CA LYS A 116 23.93 0.45 -13.16
C LYS A 116 23.23 1.74 -12.68
N PRO A 117 23.81 2.94 -12.90
CA PRO A 117 23.21 4.20 -12.50
C PRO A 117 21.76 4.34 -12.99
N GLY A 118 20.88 4.85 -12.13
CA GLY A 118 19.46 5.06 -12.46
C GLY A 118 18.59 3.79 -12.38
N SER A 119 19.11 2.68 -11.85
CA SER A 119 18.30 1.48 -11.60
C SER A 119 17.39 1.67 -10.38
N ASN A 120 16.15 1.19 -10.46
CA ASN A 120 15.20 1.19 -9.35
C ASN A 120 15.59 0.11 -8.34
N THR A 121 16.09 0.52 -7.16
CA THR A 121 16.60 -0.38 -6.13
C THR A 121 15.48 -0.96 -5.28
N VAL A 122 14.61 -0.07 -4.79
CA VAL A 122 13.51 -0.40 -3.89
C VAL A 122 12.29 0.45 -4.24
N LEU A 123 11.13 -0.21 -4.31
CA LEU A 123 9.83 0.43 -4.43
C LEU A 123 9.08 0.32 -3.09
N ALA A 124 8.61 1.44 -2.55
CA ALA A 124 7.69 1.45 -1.43
C ALA A 124 6.26 1.74 -1.89
N VAL A 125 5.27 1.00 -1.40
CA VAL A 125 3.84 1.15 -1.75
C VAL A 125 2.97 1.21 -0.51
N GLY A 126 2.13 2.24 -0.40
CA GLY A 126 1.28 2.52 0.76
C GLY A 126 1.79 3.70 1.60
N PRO A 127 1.46 3.80 2.91
CA PRO A 127 0.62 2.88 3.65
C PRO A 127 -0.80 2.80 3.08
N GLU A 128 -1.31 1.59 2.87
CA GLU A 128 -2.65 1.37 2.32
C GLU A 128 -3.26 0.10 2.94
N SER A 129 -4.58 -0.03 2.85
CA SER A 129 -5.34 -1.19 3.32
C SER A 129 -4.79 -2.50 2.75
N SER A 130 -4.65 -3.49 3.61
CA SER A 130 -4.13 -4.81 3.23
C SER A 130 -4.93 -5.47 2.09
N ASP A 131 -6.23 -5.19 1.98
CA ASP A 131 -7.08 -5.76 0.94
C ASP A 131 -6.74 -5.20 -0.44
N LEU A 132 -6.51 -3.89 -0.55
CA LEU A 132 -6.07 -3.27 -1.80
C LEU A 132 -4.65 -3.72 -2.16
N LEU A 133 -3.74 -3.75 -1.18
CA LEU A 133 -2.37 -4.19 -1.41
C LEU A 133 -2.29 -5.65 -1.84
N LYS A 134 -3.16 -6.54 -1.33
CA LYS A 134 -3.20 -7.96 -1.73
C LYS A 134 -3.39 -8.12 -3.24
N GLY A 135 -4.23 -7.29 -3.87
CA GLY A 135 -4.45 -7.33 -5.33
C GLY A 135 -3.24 -6.85 -6.15
N ILE A 136 -2.29 -6.15 -5.53
CA ILE A 136 -1.13 -5.56 -6.20
C ILE A 136 0.13 -6.38 -5.94
N THR A 137 0.41 -6.70 -4.68
CA THR A 137 1.67 -7.31 -4.23
C THR A 137 1.51 -8.71 -3.65
N GLY A 138 0.29 -9.24 -3.54
CA GLY A 138 0.02 -10.50 -2.83
C GLY A 138 0.61 -11.77 -3.46
N HIS A 139 1.08 -11.70 -4.71
CA HIS A 139 1.78 -12.78 -5.40
C HIS A 139 3.29 -12.78 -5.14
N LEU A 140 3.84 -11.69 -4.60
CA LEU A 140 5.26 -11.57 -4.32
C LEU A 140 5.64 -12.40 -3.10
N LYS A 141 6.88 -12.92 -3.13
CA LYS A 141 7.46 -13.66 -2.02
C LYS A 141 8.12 -12.70 -1.03
N LEU A 142 8.18 -13.09 0.24
CA LEU A 142 9.01 -12.40 1.22
C LEU A 142 10.47 -12.43 0.75
N LEU A 143 11.20 -11.34 1.01
CA LEU A 143 12.60 -11.19 0.63
C LEU A 143 13.46 -12.28 1.29
#